data_AF-A0A257ULQ9-F1
#
_entry.id   AF-A0A257ULQ9-F1
#
_cell.length_a   1.000
_cell.length_b   1.000
_cell.length_c   1.000
_cell.angle_alpha   90.00
_cell.angle_beta   90.00
_cell.angle_gamma   90.00
#
_symmetry.space_group_name_H-M   'P 1'
#
loop_
_entity.id
_entity.type
_entity.pdbx_description
1 polymer ?
#
loop_
_entity_poly.entity_id
_entity_poly.type
_entity_poly.pdbx_seq_one_letter_code
_entity_poly.pdbx_strand_id
1 'polypeptide(L)'
;MKLNQELVRDVFSYDPDEQGALRWKKNLGGRAKEGNIAGSVCRCPGKLYGSRYVNLHTISYPVAHIVWLYHHGELPKGRLQYIDKNPENCRLENLRIKKTEKNYADFKKQNRERMRLVRAKSLGKELSDQVISRKMKDQYGINLEQYQLMLEKQNGVCAICGNPETTKWRDRTLRLSIDHCHASNKVRGLLCMHCNSAIGRFFDDTERLKSAISYLEKHQDQTEISGR
;
A
#
# COMPACT_ATOMS: atom_id res chain seq x y z
N MET A 1 -11.14 -15.55 30.96
CA MET A 1 -10.98 -14.48 31.98
C MET A 1 -10.77 -13.15 31.25
N LYS A 2 -11.52 -12.09 31.59
CA LYS A 2 -11.41 -10.78 30.93
C LYS A 2 -10.32 -9.97 31.62
N LEU A 3 -9.42 -9.34 30.86
CA LEU A 3 -8.40 -8.45 31.40
C LEU A 3 -9.08 -7.25 32.09
N ASN A 4 -8.78 -7.03 33.37
CA ASN A 4 -9.27 -5.91 34.18
C ASN A 4 -8.16 -5.40 35.11
N GLN A 5 -8.42 -4.28 35.79
CA GLN A 5 -7.42 -3.65 36.67
C GLN A 5 -7.06 -4.50 37.89
N GLU A 6 -8.05 -5.17 38.47
CA GLU A 6 -7.87 -6.02 39.66
C GLU A 6 -6.89 -7.16 39.37
N LEU A 7 -7.10 -7.88 38.28
CA LEU A 7 -6.19 -8.92 37.80
C LEU A 7 -4.78 -8.38 37.55
N VAL A 8 -4.67 -7.23 36.90
CA VAL A 8 -3.37 -6.61 36.61
C VAL A 8 -2.63 -6.26 37.90
N ARG A 9 -3.33 -5.75 38.92
CA ARG A 9 -2.75 -5.42 40.23
C ARG A 9 -2.45 -6.65 41.08
N ASP A 10 -3.18 -7.75 40.90
CA ASP A 10 -2.89 -9.03 41.56
C ASP A 10 -1.63 -9.70 40.98
N VAL A 11 -1.44 -9.58 39.67
CA VAL A 11 -0.35 -10.25 38.95
C VAL A 11 0.94 -9.43 38.90
N PHE A 12 0.84 -8.10 38.81
CA PHE A 12 1.99 -7.22 38.61
C PHE A 12 2.16 -6.17 39.72
N SER A 13 3.41 -5.83 39.99
CA SER A 13 3.82 -4.58 40.64
C SER A 13 4.39 -3.62 39.60
N TYR A 14 4.12 -2.33 39.76
CA TYR A 14 4.65 -1.27 38.90
C TYR A 14 5.89 -0.65 39.55
N ASP A 15 6.97 -0.55 38.78
CA ASP A 15 8.27 -0.02 39.19
C ASP A 15 8.57 1.25 38.38
N PRO A 16 8.35 2.46 38.93
CA PRO A 16 8.59 3.72 38.23
C PRO A 16 10.07 4.01 37.99
N ASP A 17 10.96 3.52 38.86
CA ASP A 17 12.40 3.81 38.81
C ASP A 17 13.02 3.11 37.60
N GLU A 18 12.62 1.87 37.34
CA GLU A 18 13.04 1.06 36.20
C GLU A 18 12.21 1.35 34.94
N GLN A 19 12.22 2.59 34.44
CA GLN A 19 11.52 2.99 33.20
C GLN A 19 10.01 2.64 33.17
N GLY A 20 9.35 2.52 34.32
CA GLY A 20 7.94 2.11 34.39
C GLY A 20 7.72 0.62 34.10
N ALA A 21 8.70 -0.22 34.46
CA ALA A 21 8.62 -1.66 34.29
C ALA A 21 7.50 -2.27 35.14
N LEU A 22 6.96 -3.40 34.66
CA LEU A 22 6.12 -4.28 35.47
C LEU A 22 6.98 -5.42 35.99
N ARG A 23 6.75 -5.85 37.23
CA ARG A 23 7.38 -7.04 37.83
C ARG A 23 6.33 -8.06 38.23
N TRP A 24 6.64 -9.34 38.14
CA TRP A 24 5.72 -10.39 38.58
C TRP A 24 5.59 -10.39 40.11
N LYS A 25 4.36 -10.39 40.62
CA LYS A 25 4.07 -10.53 42.06
C LYS A 25 4.02 -11.99 42.54
N LYS A 26 3.88 -12.94 41.61
CA LYS A 26 3.72 -14.36 41.91
C LYS A 26 4.54 -15.19 40.93
N ASN A 27 5.00 -16.34 41.38
CA ASN A 27 5.59 -17.33 40.49
C ASN A 27 4.49 -18.02 39.67
N LEU A 28 4.44 -17.74 38.37
CA LEU A 28 3.43 -18.31 37.46
C LEU A 28 4.00 -19.43 36.56
N GLY A 29 5.24 -19.86 36.84
CA GLY A 29 5.94 -20.91 36.10
C GLY A 29 6.76 -20.39 34.91
N GLY A 30 7.67 -21.23 34.41
CA GLY A 30 8.55 -20.89 33.30
C GLY A 30 9.50 -19.72 33.61
N ARG A 31 9.48 -18.67 32.77
CA ARG A 31 10.30 -17.45 32.93
C ARG A 31 9.62 -16.37 33.81
N ALA A 32 8.38 -16.59 34.23
CA ALA A 32 7.62 -15.66 35.07
C ALA A 32 7.90 -15.94 36.55
N LYS A 33 9.05 -15.45 37.02
CA LYS A 33 9.50 -15.54 38.41
C LYS A 33 9.16 -14.26 39.17
N GLU A 34 8.75 -14.40 40.42
CA GLU A 34 8.44 -13.30 41.32
C GLU A 34 9.60 -12.29 41.42
N GLY A 35 9.31 -11.00 41.35
CA GLY A 35 10.28 -9.90 41.37
C GLY A 35 10.98 -9.61 40.04
N ASN A 36 11.00 -10.54 39.09
CA ASN A 36 11.59 -10.30 37.76
C ASN A 36 10.73 -9.34 36.93
N ILE A 37 11.40 -8.56 36.08
CA ILE A 37 10.74 -7.70 35.09
C ILE A 37 9.90 -8.58 34.16
N ALA A 38 8.61 -8.26 34.08
CA ALA A 38 7.64 -8.96 33.28
C ALA A 38 7.80 -8.66 31.79
N GLY A 39 7.64 -9.70 30.99
CA GLY A 39 7.63 -9.59 29.54
C GLY A 39 9.01 -9.49 28.89
N SER A 40 8.98 -9.39 27.55
CA SER A 40 10.16 -9.36 26.69
C SER A 40 10.12 -8.18 25.71
N VAL A 41 11.28 -7.67 25.35
CA VAL A 41 11.43 -6.56 24.38
C VAL A 41 11.42 -7.13 22.95
N CYS A 42 10.60 -6.59 22.04
CA CYS A 42 10.67 -6.90 20.61
C CYS A 42 11.96 -6.32 20.04
N ARG A 43 12.83 -7.22 19.55
CA ARG A 43 14.04 -6.88 18.79
C ARG A 43 13.83 -6.97 17.28
N CYS A 44 12.59 -7.23 16.86
CA CYS A 44 12.15 -7.26 15.48
C CYS A 44 12.21 -5.87 14.84
N PRO A 45 12.93 -5.66 13.72
CA PRO A 45 12.93 -4.39 13.01
C PRO A 45 11.51 -4.00 12.57
N GLY A 46 11.09 -2.76 12.84
CA GLY A 46 9.77 -2.26 12.45
C GLY A 46 9.13 -1.36 13.51
N LYS A 47 7.83 -1.10 13.37
CA LYS A 47 7.06 -0.16 14.22
C LYS A 47 7.00 -0.53 15.71
N LEU A 48 7.40 -1.75 16.07
CA LEU A 48 7.32 -2.31 17.41
C LEU A 48 8.71 -2.55 18.04
N TYR A 49 9.80 -2.21 17.32
CA TYR A 49 11.17 -2.36 17.82
C TYR A 49 11.34 -1.61 19.14
N GLY A 50 11.92 -2.27 20.15
CA GLY A 50 12.10 -1.74 21.50
C GLY A 50 10.86 -1.78 22.39
N SER A 51 9.68 -2.12 21.88
CA SER A 51 8.48 -2.23 22.73
C SER A 51 8.51 -3.51 23.57
N ARG A 52 8.16 -3.41 24.86
CA ARG A 52 8.05 -4.57 25.76
C ARG A 52 6.64 -5.14 25.76
N TYR A 53 6.53 -6.47 25.78
CA TYR A 53 5.26 -7.22 25.77
C TYR A 53 5.22 -8.27 26.86
N VAL A 54 4.07 -8.43 27.49
CA VAL A 54 3.80 -9.48 28.45
C VAL A 54 2.69 -10.39 27.92
N ASN A 55 2.86 -11.70 28.09
CA ASN A 55 1.86 -12.68 27.72
C ASN A 55 1.01 -12.99 28.94
N LEU A 56 -0.30 -12.79 28.82
CA LEU A 56 -1.30 -13.19 29.81
C LEU A 56 -2.22 -14.21 29.13
N HIS A 57 -2.15 -15.47 29.56
CA HIS A 57 -2.75 -16.60 28.85
C HIS A 57 -2.28 -16.68 27.39
N THR A 58 -3.21 -16.68 26.43
CA THR A 58 -2.94 -16.79 24.99
C THR A 58 -2.79 -15.43 24.30
N ILE A 59 -2.92 -14.31 25.04
CA ILE A 59 -2.90 -12.96 24.48
C ILE A 59 -1.64 -12.23 24.92
N SER A 60 -0.97 -11.58 23.95
CA SER A 60 0.17 -10.71 24.21
C SER A 60 -0.27 -9.25 24.33
N TYR A 61 0.14 -8.58 25.40
CA TYR A 61 -0.18 -7.18 25.66
C TYR A 61 1.09 -6.33 25.71
N PRO A 62 1.11 -5.14 25.09
CA PRO A 62 2.19 -4.18 25.30
C PRO A 62 2.22 -3.74 26.77
N VAL A 63 3.41 -3.68 27.37
CA VAL A 63 3.57 -3.27 28.78
C VAL A 63 2.98 -1.89 29.03
N ALA A 64 3.16 -0.93 28.12
CA ALA A 64 2.54 0.40 28.20
C ALA A 64 1.00 0.36 28.35
N HIS A 65 0.31 -0.61 27.74
CA HIS A 65 -1.14 -0.75 27.88
C HIS A 65 -1.53 -1.33 29.23
N ILE A 66 -0.71 -2.23 29.78
CA ILE A 66 -0.91 -2.79 31.12
C ILE A 66 -0.61 -1.73 32.19
N VAL A 67 0.45 -0.93 32.04
CA VAL A 67 0.73 0.23 32.91
C VAL A 67 -0.43 1.22 32.87
N TRP A 68 -0.94 1.54 31.68
CA TRP A 68 -2.10 2.42 31.55
C TRP A 68 -3.32 1.88 32.32
N LEU A 69 -3.63 0.59 32.14
CA LEU A 69 -4.73 -0.10 32.84
C LEU A 69 -4.49 -0.18 34.36
N TYR A 70 -3.26 -0.40 34.80
CA TYR A 70 -2.86 -0.46 36.21
C TYR A 70 -3.24 0.84 36.95
N HIS A 71 -3.00 1.99 36.31
CA HIS A 71 -3.26 3.31 36.90
C HIS A 71 -4.68 3.82 36.65
N HIS A 72 -5.21 3.71 35.43
CA HIS A 72 -6.49 4.34 35.05
C HIS A 72 -7.73 3.43 35.20
N GLY A 73 -7.55 2.13 35.40
CA GLY A 73 -8.65 1.18 35.54
C GLY A 73 -9.32 0.73 34.24
N GLU A 74 -9.05 1.43 33.14
CA GLU A 74 -9.49 1.07 31.80
C GLU A 74 -8.32 1.04 30.81
N LEU A 75 -8.47 0.25 29.74
CA LEU A 75 -7.53 0.27 28.63
C LEU A 75 -7.63 1.61 27.87
N PRO A 76 -6.54 2.08 27.23
CA PRO A 76 -6.56 3.34 26.50
C PRO A 76 -7.56 3.31 25.34
N LYS A 77 -8.47 4.28 25.29
CA LYS A 77 -9.50 4.42 24.23
C LYS A 77 -8.96 4.91 22.88
N GLY A 78 -7.64 5.09 22.77
CA GLY A 78 -6.98 5.56 21.56
C GLY A 78 -5.54 5.06 21.48
N ARG A 79 -4.82 5.45 20.43
CA ARG A 79 -3.43 5.02 20.25
C ARG A 79 -2.53 5.71 21.28
N LEU A 80 -1.90 4.93 22.15
CA LEU A 80 -0.84 5.41 23.03
C LEU A 80 0.41 5.82 22.24
N GLN A 81 1.05 6.88 22.71
CA GLN A 81 2.32 7.41 22.22
C GLN A 81 3.25 7.67 23.40
N TYR A 82 4.53 7.43 23.17
CA TYR A 82 5.63 7.79 24.06
C TYR A 82 6.04 9.24 23.78
N ILE A 83 6.13 10.08 24.80
CA ILE A 83 6.51 11.49 24.66
C ILE A 83 7.96 11.60 24.17
N ASP A 84 8.86 10.81 24.77
CA ASP A 84 10.28 10.72 24.43
C ASP A 84 10.58 9.88 23.16
N LYS A 85 9.55 9.27 22.57
CA LYS A 85 9.65 8.31 21.44
C LYS A 85 10.46 7.04 21.76
N ASN A 86 10.77 6.77 23.02
CA ASN A 86 11.42 5.55 23.48
C ASN A 86 10.36 4.54 23.97
N PRO A 87 10.13 3.44 23.24
CA PRO A 87 9.13 2.45 23.60
C PRO A 87 9.50 1.55 24.79
N GLU A 88 10.74 1.63 25.29
CA GLU A 88 11.15 0.96 26.54
C GLU A 88 10.70 1.74 27.78
N ASN A 89 10.56 3.06 27.67
CA ASN A 89 10.12 3.93 28.75
C ASN A 89 8.59 3.91 28.88
N CYS A 90 8.09 2.97 29.68
CA CYS A 90 6.67 2.79 29.95
C CYS A 90 6.17 3.59 31.15
N ARG A 91 6.93 4.56 31.68
CA ARG A 91 6.46 5.42 32.77
C ARG A 91 5.16 6.11 32.40
N LEU A 92 4.23 6.17 33.34
CA LEU A 92 2.90 6.75 33.11
C LEU A 92 2.98 8.18 32.55
N GLU A 93 3.89 9.00 33.07
CA GLU A 93 4.16 10.37 32.61
C GLU A 93 4.66 10.46 31.16
N ASN A 94 5.28 9.39 30.65
CA ASN A 94 5.75 9.30 29.27
C ASN A 94 4.65 8.82 28.31
N LEU A 95 3.51 8.35 28.81
CA LEU A 95 2.42 7.83 28.01
C LEU A 95 1.33 8.89 27.77
N ARG A 96 0.98 9.12 26.51
CA ARG A 96 -0.17 9.97 26.13
C ARG A 96 -1.03 9.32 25.07
N ILE A 97 -2.34 9.54 25.13
CA ILE A 97 -3.23 9.19 24.02
C ILE A 97 -3.02 10.21 22.90
N LYS A 98 -2.77 9.73 21.68
CA LYS A 98 -2.72 10.59 20.50
C LYS A 98 -4.06 11.30 20.35
N LYS A 99 -4.11 12.62 20.57
CA LYS A 99 -5.25 13.43 20.20
C LYS A 99 -5.43 13.35 18.68
N THR A 100 -6.51 12.72 18.23
CA THR A 100 -6.93 12.80 16.81
C THR A 100 -7.50 14.19 16.56
N GLU A 101 -6.64 15.19 16.41
CA GLU A 101 -7.08 16.58 16.14
C GLU A 101 -7.57 16.78 14.70
N LYS A 102 -7.54 15.75 13.85
CA LYS A 102 -8.09 15.83 12.49
C LYS A 102 -9.22 14.83 12.35
N ASN A 103 -10.44 15.37 12.24
CA ASN A 103 -11.60 14.64 11.77
C ASN A 103 -11.23 13.98 10.43
N TYR A 104 -11.16 12.64 10.42
CA TYR A 104 -10.76 11.88 9.25
C TYR A 104 -11.66 12.15 8.05
N ALA A 105 -12.94 12.46 8.29
CA ALA A 105 -13.89 12.87 7.27
C ALA A 105 -13.50 14.20 6.62
N ASP A 106 -13.10 15.20 7.42
CA ASP A 106 -12.68 16.51 6.92
C ASP A 106 -11.34 16.43 6.19
N PHE A 107 -10.38 15.66 6.71
CA PHE A 107 -9.12 15.40 6.01
C PHE A 107 -9.37 14.72 4.65
N LYS A 108 -10.26 13.71 4.62
CA LYS A 108 -10.63 13.00 3.38
C LYS A 108 -11.36 13.93 2.40
N LYS A 109 -12.25 14.80 2.89
CA LYS A 109 -12.98 15.81 2.09
C LYS A 109 -12.03 16.85 1.51
N GLN A 110 -11.15 17.43 2.32
CA GLN A 110 -10.13 18.39 1.89
C GLN A 110 -9.14 17.76 0.90
N ASN A 111 -8.70 16.52 1.14
CA ASN A 111 -7.79 15.83 0.23
C ASN A 111 -8.50 15.47 -1.09
N ARG A 112 -9.77 15.05 -1.05
CA ARG A 112 -10.59 14.82 -2.26
C ARG A 112 -10.75 16.11 -3.06
N GLU A 113 -11.02 17.23 -2.39
CA GLU A 113 -11.18 18.53 -3.04
C GLU A 113 -9.85 19.03 -3.61
N ARG A 114 -8.76 18.94 -2.84
CA ARG A 114 -7.40 19.23 -3.34
C ARG A 114 -7.05 18.38 -4.56
N MET A 115 -7.31 17.08 -4.52
CA MET A 115 -7.06 16.17 -5.64
C MET A 115 -8.00 16.44 -6.82
N ARG A 116 -9.24 16.89 -6.56
CA ARG A 116 -10.18 17.36 -7.58
C ARG A 116 -9.66 18.63 -8.25
N LEU A 117 -9.14 19.59 -7.49
CA LEU A 117 -8.55 20.83 -8.00
C LEU A 117 -7.27 20.58 -8.78
N VAL A 118 -6.35 19.75 -8.27
CA VAL A 118 -5.15 19.31 -8.99
C VAL A 118 -5.52 18.60 -10.28
N ARG A 119 -6.51 17.70 -10.22
CA ARG A 119 -7.04 17.03 -11.42
C ARG A 119 -7.66 18.04 -12.37
N ALA A 120 -8.58 18.90 -11.93
CA ALA A 120 -9.24 19.92 -12.74
C ALA A 120 -8.23 20.84 -13.44
N LYS A 121 -7.17 21.25 -12.71
CA LYS A 121 -6.06 22.03 -13.25
C LYS A 121 -5.22 21.26 -14.28
N SER A 122 -5.10 19.93 -14.14
CA SER A 122 -4.44 19.04 -15.12
C SER A 122 -5.35 18.59 -16.28
N LEU A 123 -6.65 18.89 -16.19
CA LEU A 123 -7.68 18.48 -17.16
C LEU A 123 -8.03 19.61 -18.13
N GLY A 124 -7.87 20.87 -17.72
CA GLY A 124 -8.13 22.05 -18.55
C GLY A 124 -6.90 22.63 -19.26
N LYS A 125 -5.74 21.97 -19.17
CA LYS A 125 -4.57 22.32 -19.97
C LYS A 125 -4.11 21.06 -20.67
N GLU A 126 -3.93 21.14 -21.99
CA GLU A 126 -3.03 20.23 -22.67
C GLU A 126 -1.77 20.13 -21.81
N LEU A 127 -1.46 18.93 -21.32
CA LEU A 127 -0.23 18.73 -20.56
C LEU A 127 0.88 19.17 -21.50
N SER A 128 1.65 20.20 -21.10
CA SER A 128 2.72 20.71 -21.95
C SER A 128 3.61 19.55 -22.37
N ASP A 129 4.11 19.63 -23.60
CA ASP A 129 4.99 18.60 -24.17
C ASP A 129 6.14 18.24 -23.24
N GLN A 130 6.64 19.21 -22.46
CA GLN A 130 7.64 18.99 -21.41
C GLN A 130 7.19 18.02 -20.32
N VAL A 131 5.95 18.12 -19.84
CA VAL A 131 5.41 17.23 -18.80
C VAL A 131 5.18 15.82 -19.35
N ILE A 132 4.71 15.71 -20.60
CA ILE A 132 4.52 14.42 -21.27
C ILE A 132 5.87 13.75 -21.52
N SER A 133 6.81 14.49 -22.11
CA SER A 133 8.17 14.04 -22.42
C SER A 133 8.90 13.55 -21.17
N ARG A 134 8.81 14.29 -20.05
CA ARG A 134 9.40 13.84 -18.77
C ARG A 134 8.82 12.50 -18.30
N LYS A 135 7.49 12.35 -18.32
CA LYS A 135 6.85 11.09 -17.91
C LYS A 135 7.24 9.91 -18.80
N MET A 136 7.31 10.13 -20.11
CA MET A 136 7.75 9.11 -21.06
C MET A 136 9.20 8.70 -20.79
N LYS A 137 10.06 9.67 -20.48
CA LYS A 137 11.47 9.43 -20.16
C LYS A 137 11.62 8.62 -18.87
N ASP A 138 10.88 8.99 -17.84
CA ASP A 138 10.92 8.31 -16.54
C ASP A 138 10.40 6.87 -16.60
N GLN A 139 9.39 6.59 -17.46
CA GLN A 139 8.74 5.28 -17.54
C GLN A 139 9.36 4.34 -18.59
N TYR A 140 9.75 4.89 -19.74
CA TYR A 140 10.11 4.10 -20.93
C TYR A 140 11.48 4.48 -21.51
N GLY A 141 12.15 5.48 -20.93
CA GLY A 141 13.45 5.94 -21.43
C GLY A 141 13.39 6.71 -22.76
N ILE A 142 12.20 7.09 -23.24
CA ILE A 142 12.03 7.86 -24.48
C ILE A 142 11.42 9.25 -24.23
N ASN A 143 11.74 10.22 -25.08
CA ASN A 143 11.15 11.55 -25.06
C ASN A 143 10.01 11.68 -26.08
N LEU A 144 9.36 12.85 -26.13
CA LEU A 144 8.24 13.10 -27.05
C LEU A 144 8.64 13.04 -28.54
N GLU A 145 9.85 13.50 -28.88
CA GLU A 145 10.37 13.47 -30.25
C GLU A 145 10.56 12.02 -30.74
N GLN A 146 11.14 11.16 -29.89
CA GLN A 146 11.27 9.73 -30.17
C GLN A 146 9.90 9.05 -30.31
N TYR A 147 8.92 9.44 -29.49
CA TYR A 147 7.54 8.96 -29.65
C TYR A 147 6.94 9.39 -31.01
N GLN A 148 7.16 10.64 -31.45
CA GLN A 148 6.69 11.14 -32.74
C GLN A 148 7.35 10.39 -33.90
N LEU A 149 8.67 10.16 -33.85
CA LEU A 149 9.38 9.35 -34.85
C LEU A 149 8.82 7.92 -34.94
N MET A 150 8.50 7.29 -33.81
CA MET A 150 7.84 5.99 -33.79
C MET A 150 6.43 6.05 -34.41
N LEU A 151 5.67 7.10 -34.10
CA LEU A 151 4.33 7.30 -34.62
C LEU A 151 4.34 7.48 -36.15
N GLU A 152 5.26 8.30 -36.66
CA GLU A 152 5.47 8.51 -38.09
C GLU A 152 5.91 7.23 -38.80
N LYS A 153 6.89 6.51 -38.22
CA LYS A 153 7.33 5.21 -38.75
C LYS A 153 6.20 4.17 -38.81
N GLN A 154 5.22 4.28 -37.94
CA GLN A 154 4.02 3.45 -37.91
C GLN A 154 2.83 4.04 -38.67
N ASN A 155 3.00 5.12 -39.44
CA ASN A 155 1.93 5.82 -40.15
C ASN A 155 0.74 6.21 -39.26
N GLY A 156 1.00 6.53 -37.99
CA GLY A 156 -0.02 6.93 -37.03
C GLY A 156 -0.94 5.82 -36.52
N VAL A 157 -0.63 4.54 -36.79
CA VAL A 157 -1.50 3.41 -36.43
C VAL A 157 -0.85 2.40 -35.47
N CYS A 158 -1.68 1.57 -34.85
CA CYS A 158 -1.27 0.47 -33.98
C CYS A 158 -0.41 -0.54 -34.75
N ALA A 159 0.74 -0.92 -34.20
CA ALA A 159 1.65 -1.89 -34.82
C ALA A 159 1.08 -3.32 -34.94
N ILE A 160 0.00 -3.64 -34.21
CA ILE A 160 -0.62 -4.97 -34.25
C ILE A 160 -1.82 -5.00 -35.19
N CYS A 161 -2.82 -4.13 -34.96
CA CYS A 161 -4.08 -4.19 -35.71
C CYS A 161 -4.14 -3.22 -36.89
N GLY A 162 -3.14 -2.37 -37.10
CA GLY A 162 -3.11 -1.40 -38.20
C GLY A 162 -4.14 -0.27 -38.12
N ASN A 163 -4.90 -0.18 -37.01
CA ASN A 163 -5.92 0.85 -36.81
C ASN A 163 -5.39 2.00 -35.93
N PRO A 164 -5.91 3.23 -36.13
CA PRO A 164 -5.62 4.34 -35.22
C PRO A 164 -6.21 4.08 -33.82
N GLU A 165 -5.75 4.85 -32.82
CA GLU A 165 -6.40 4.84 -31.52
C GLU A 165 -7.82 5.42 -31.64
N THR A 166 -8.80 4.72 -31.07
CA THR A 166 -10.21 5.14 -31.07
C THR A 166 -10.75 5.35 -29.66
N THR A 167 -10.00 4.90 -28.64
CA THR A 167 -10.40 5.05 -27.24
C THR A 167 -10.45 6.51 -26.87
N LYS A 168 -11.64 6.96 -26.50
CA LYS A 168 -11.85 8.29 -25.94
C LYS A 168 -11.70 8.26 -24.43
N TRP A 169 -11.05 9.29 -23.91
CA TRP A 169 -11.14 9.63 -22.51
C TRP A 169 -11.65 11.05 -22.40
N ARG A 170 -12.92 11.17 -22.01
CA ARG A 170 -13.69 12.42 -22.07
C ARG A 170 -13.88 12.88 -23.53
N ASP A 171 -13.43 14.07 -23.85
CA ASP A 171 -13.55 14.75 -25.14
C ASP A 171 -12.36 14.49 -26.07
N ARG A 172 -11.29 13.82 -25.59
CA ARG A 172 -10.10 13.54 -26.38
C ARG A 172 -9.91 12.06 -26.69
N THR A 173 -9.39 11.77 -27.87
CA THR A 173 -8.84 10.45 -28.19
C THR A 173 -7.50 10.27 -27.49
N LEU A 174 -7.26 9.08 -26.96
CA LEU A 174 -5.99 8.75 -26.35
C LEU A 174 -4.86 8.68 -27.39
N ARG A 175 -3.62 8.76 -26.90
CA ARG A 175 -2.43 8.44 -27.69
C ARG A 175 -2.26 6.93 -27.75
N LEU A 176 -1.61 6.42 -28.79
CA LEU A 176 -1.15 5.04 -28.79
C LEU A 176 -0.24 4.80 -27.58
N SER A 177 -0.40 3.64 -26.96
CA SER A 177 0.36 3.20 -25.80
C SER A 177 1.77 2.79 -26.22
N ILE A 178 2.78 3.17 -25.43
CA ILE A 178 4.17 2.72 -25.61
C ILE A 178 4.28 1.31 -25.03
N ASP A 179 4.33 0.33 -25.92
CA ASP A 179 4.52 -1.07 -25.55
C ASP A 179 6.00 -1.36 -25.30
N HIS A 180 6.31 -2.09 -24.24
CA HIS A 180 7.67 -2.41 -23.83
C HIS A 180 7.75 -3.81 -23.23
N CYS A 181 8.90 -4.46 -23.39
CA CYS A 181 9.16 -5.74 -22.77
C CYS A 181 9.37 -5.56 -21.26
N HIS A 182 8.51 -6.16 -20.43
CA HIS A 182 8.61 -6.05 -18.97
C HIS A 182 9.91 -6.63 -18.36
N ALA A 183 10.63 -7.50 -19.08
CA ALA A 183 11.90 -8.07 -18.63
C ALA A 183 13.12 -7.18 -18.93
N SER A 184 13.09 -6.45 -20.04
CA SER A 184 14.24 -5.66 -20.52
C SER A 184 14.00 -4.14 -20.53
N ASN A 185 12.76 -3.72 -20.29
CA ASN A 185 12.27 -2.36 -20.49
C ASN A 185 12.49 -1.78 -21.90
N LYS A 186 12.86 -2.63 -22.88
CA LYS A 186 13.00 -2.19 -24.26
C LYS A 186 11.64 -1.92 -24.87
N VAL A 187 11.47 -0.71 -25.40
CA VAL A 187 10.30 -0.31 -26.18
C VAL A 187 10.20 -1.17 -27.44
N ARG A 188 9.02 -1.74 -27.68
CA ARG A 188 8.71 -2.58 -28.86
C ARG A 188 8.05 -1.75 -29.98
N GLY A 189 7.00 -0.99 -29.64
CA GLY A 189 6.23 -0.21 -30.61
C GLY A 189 5.08 0.56 -29.96
N LEU A 190 4.26 1.22 -30.78
CA LEU A 190 3.06 1.91 -30.35
C LEU A 190 1.81 1.07 -30.66
N LEU A 191 0.98 0.84 -29.65
CA LEU A 191 -0.22 -0.01 -29.73
C LEU A 191 -1.47 0.77 -29.35
N CYS A 192 -2.62 0.45 -29.95
CA CYS A 192 -3.89 0.95 -29.40
C CYS A 192 -4.17 0.30 -28.04
N MET A 193 -5.00 0.96 -27.21
CA MET A 193 -5.32 0.52 -25.86
C MET A 193 -5.84 -0.93 -25.84
N HIS A 194 -6.66 -1.32 -26.82
CA HIS A 194 -7.22 -2.67 -26.92
C HIS A 194 -6.14 -3.73 -27.13
N CYS A 195 -5.26 -3.55 -28.13
CA CYS A 195 -4.18 -4.49 -28.42
C CYS A 195 -3.15 -4.55 -27.27
N ASN A 196 -2.76 -3.40 -26.73
CA ASN A 196 -1.84 -3.33 -25.60
C ASN A 196 -2.39 -4.09 -24.39
N SER A 197 -3.67 -3.86 -24.07
CA SER A 197 -4.32 -4.52 -22.94
C SER A 197 -4.59 -6.00 -23.19
N ALA A 198 -4.73 -6.42 -24.45
CA ALA A 198 -4.90 -7.83 -24.81
C ALA A 198 -3.60 -8.60 -24.52
N ILE A 199 -2.45 -8.13 -25.00
CA ILE A 199 -1.16 -8.76 -24.72
C ILE A 199 -0.88 -8.82 -23.22
N GLY A 200 -1.13 -7.71 -22.50
CA GLY A 200 -0.92 -7.67 -21.05
C GLY A 200 -1.80 -8.66 -20.27
N ARG A 201 -3.02 -8.96 -20.75
CA ARG A 201 -3.89 -10.00 -20.16
C ARG A 201 -3.36 -11.43 -20.35
N PHE A 202 -2.56 -11.63 -21.39
CA PHE A 202 -1.80 -12.87 -21.61
C PHE A 202 -0.41 -12.82 -20.96
N PHE A 203 -0.09 -11.79 -20.16
CA PHE A 203 1.18 -11.62 -19.45
C PHE A 203 2.40 -11.64 -20.37
N ASP A 204 2.23 -11.15 -21.61
CA ASP A 204 3.28 -11.16 -22.63
C ASP A 204 3.81 -12.58 -22.95
N ASP A 205 3.04 -13.63 -22.64
CA ASP A 205 3.40 -15.03 -22.83
C ASP A 205 2.96 -15.51 -24.23
N THR A 206 3.95 -15.80 -25.08
CA THR A 206 3.73 -16.26 -26.45
C THR A 206 3.04 -17.63 -26.52
N GLU A 207 3.28 -18.52 -25.57
CA GLU A 207 2.66 -19.86 -25.57
C GLU A 207 1.17 -19.78 -25.20
N ARG A 208 0.81 -18.87 -24.28
CA ARG A 208 -0.61 -18.58 -24.00
C ARG A 208 -1.32 -17.95 -25.19
N LEU A 209 -0.65 -17.04 -25.90
CA LEU A 209 -1.21 -16.43 -27.12
C LEU A 209 -1.42 -17.47 -28.22
N LYS A 210 -0.46 -18.37 -28.46
CA LYS A 210 -0.63 -19.51 -29.39
C LYS A 210 -1.79 -20.40 -28.98
N SER A 211 -1.91 -20.73 -27.69
CA SER A 211 -3.02 -21.53 -27.17
C SER A 211 -4.37 -20.85 -27.39
N ALA A 212 -4.43 -19.52 -27.26
CA ALA A 212 -5.64 -18.75 -27.56
C ALA A 212 -6.00 -18.80 -29.05
N ILE A 213 -5.02 -18.75 -29.95
CA ILE A 213 -5.23 -18.94 -31.40
C ILE A 213 -5.81 -20.34 -31.66
N SER A 214 -5.17 -21.40 -31.16
CA SER A 214 -5.65 -22.77 -31.35
C SER A 214 -7.05 -23.00 -30.77
N TYR A 215 -7.36 -22.36 -29.64
CA TYR A 215 -8.71 -22.39 -29.07
C TYR A 215 -9.74 -21.75 -30.01
N LEU A 216 -9.43 -20.59 -30.58
CA LEU A 216 -10.32 -19.89 -31.52
C LEU A 216 -10.49 -20.69 -32.82
N GLU A 217 -9.41 -21.22 -33.39
CA GLU A 217 -9.45 -22.03 -34.61
C GLU A 217 -10.30 -23.30 -34.42
N LYS A 218 -10.18 -23.96 -33.25
CA LYS A 218 -10.98 -25.14 -32.92
C LYS A 218 -12.49 -24.86 -32.82
N HIS A 219 -12.86 -23.64 -32.45
CA HIS A 219 -14.26 -23.23 -32.22
C HIS A 219 -14.73 -22.19 -33.24
N GLN A 220 -14.00 -22.00 -34.34
CA GLN A 220 -14.54 -21.36 -35.52
C GLN A 220 -15.50 -22.34 -36.16
N ASP A 221 -16.77 -22.26 -35.76
CA ASP A 221 -17.84 -22.85 -36.56
C ASP A 221 -17.69 -22.33 -37.99
N GLN A 222 -17.76 -23.23 -38.97
CA GLN A 222 -17.84 -22.88 -40.38
C GLN A 222 -19.17 -22.15 -40.66
N THR A 223 -19.36 -20.96 -40.12
CA THR A 223 -20.35 -20.04 -40.64
C THR A 223 -19.72 -19.37 -41.84
N GLU A 224 -19.93 -19.99 -43.01
CA GLU A 224 -20.05 -19.24 -44.25
C GLU A 224 -21.08 -18.14 -44.03
N ILE A 225 -20.61 -16.93 -43.72
CA ILE A 225 -21.46 -15.75 -43.86
C ILE A 225 -21.43 -15.41 -45.35
N SER A 226 -22.32 -16.08 -46.09
CA SER A 226 -22.81 -15.56 -47.36
C SER A 226 -23.38 -14.16 -47.11
N GLY A 227 -22.73 -13.17 -47.70
CA GLY A 227 -23.18 -11.80 -47.97
C GLY A 227 -24.26 -11.17 -47.09
N ARG A 228 -23.89 -10.08 -46.41
CA ARG A 228 -24.62 -8.81 -46.48
C ARG A 228 -23.73 -7.65 -46.06
#